data_AF-U4L519-F1
#
_entry.id   AF-U4L519-F1
#
_cell.length_a   1.000
_cell.length_b   1.000
_cell.length_c   1.000
_cell.angle_alpha   90.00
_cell.angle_beta   90.00
_cell.angle_gamma   90.00
#
_symmetry.space_group_name_H-M   'P 1'
#
loop_
_entity.id
_entity.type
_entity.pdbx_description
1 polymer ?
#
loop_
_entity_poly.entity_id
_entity_poly.type
_entity_poly.pdbx_seq_one_letter_code
_entity_poly.pdbx_strand_id
1 'polypeptide(L)'
;MAFPRPILASSLFESLNRSPIHSIPTSCTALDSILNGGIPYGSVISLSGPHAPTRTLMHVFAAYLVSDSVTEAMWIDTSGNFAGGTLKEVIEAKLQQQQRVDINKVLDKAQVGRVFDLTGIEETVREILVEHEKNQGAERVVEDSQAEDMEVEEQNGEIDHEGANPYSRRKTGVRLIVVDTITQPYASMVNKNQLEGL
;
A
#
# COMPACT_ATOMS: atom_id res chain seq x y z
N MET A 1 7.08 5.69 -30.72
CA MET A 1 7.13 6.26 -29.36
C MET A 1 6.22 7.48 -29.31
N ALA A 2 5.04 7.37 -28.70
CA ALA A 2 4.14 8.51 -28.54
C ALA A 2 4.58 9.33 -27.31
N PHE A 3 4.84 10.62 -27.51
CA PHE A 3 5.09 11.53 -26.39
C PHE A 3 3.80 11.70 -25.57
N PRO A 4 3.87 11.74 -24.22
CA PRO A 4 2.71 12.05 -23.42
C PRO A 4 2.14 13.40 -23.84
N ARG A 5 0.82 13.46 -24.08
CA ARG A 5 0.16 14.72 -24.45
C ARG A 5 0.45 15.76 -23.36
N PRO A 6 0.86 16.99 -23.71
CA PRO A 6 1.09 18.04 -22.73
C PRO A 6 -0.21 18.31 -21.97
N ILE A 7 -0.16 18.20 -20.64
CA ILE A 7 -1.26 18.51 -19.73
C ILE A 7 -1.01 19.90 -19.16
N LEU A 8 -2.03 20.77 -19.21
CA LEU A 8 -1.95 22.09 -18.59
C LEU A 8 -1.88 21.95 -17.06
N ALA A 9 -1.01 22.73 -16.41
CA ALA A 9 -0.89 22.73 -14.95
C ALA A 9 -2.21 23.07 -14.24
N SER A 10 -3.05 23.91 -14.87
CA SER A 10 -4.40 24.22 -14.38
C SER A 10 -5.32 23.00 -14.38
N SER A 11 -5.22 22.12 -15.39
CA SER A 11 -5.98 20.88 -15.46
C SER A 11 -5.50 19.86 -14.41
N LEU A 12 -4.20 19.82 -14.10
CA LEU A 12 -3.68 19.04 -12.96
C LEU A 12 -4.20 19.58 -11.63
N PHE A 13 -4.17 20.90 -11.44
CA PHE A 13 -4.67 21.56 -10.23
C PHE A 13 -6.19 21.35 -10.04
N GLU A 14 -6.97 21.45 -11.11
CA GLU A 14 -8.40 21.11 -11.08
C GLU A 14 -8.63 19.63 -10.79
N SER A 15 -7.86 18.71 -11.40
CA SER A 15 -7.96 17.28 -11.14
C SER A 15 -7.67 16.93 -9.66
N LEU A 16 -6.62 17.53 -9.11
CA LEU A 16 -6.24 17.41 -7.70
C LEU A 16 -7.31 17.95 -6.75
N ASN A 17 -7.97 19.06 -7.11
CA ASN A 17 -9.02 19.67 -6.29
C ASN A 17 -10.43 19.08 -6.49
N ARG A 18 -10.69 18.42 -7.62
CA ARG A 18 -11.98 17.77 -7.92
C ARG A 18 -12.09 16.39 -7.31
N SER A 19 -10.95 15.74 -7.07
CA SER A 19 -10.92 14.50 -6.32
C SER A 19 -11.22 14.84 -4.86
N PRO A 20 -12.26 14.25 -4.21
CA PRO A 20 -12.39 14.40 -2.77
C PRO A 20 -11.05 13.99 -2.16
N ILE A 21 -10.49 14.81 -1.26
CA ILE A 21 -9.30 14.43 -0.50
C ILE A 21 -9.67 13.13 0.21
N HIS A 22 -9.25 12.01 -0.37
CA HIS A 22 -9.40 10.73 0.27
C HIS A 22 -8.51 10.83 1.51
N SER A 23 -9.10 10.51 2.66
CA SER A 23 -8.42 10.48 3.94
C SER A 23 -8.67 9.13 4.59
N ILE A 24 -7.65 8.64 5.30
CA ILE A 24 -7.70 7.39 6.02
C ILE A 24 -8.09 7.72 7.46
N PRO A 25 -9.25 7.27 7.97
CA PRO A 25 -9.67 7.61 9.31
C PRO A 25 -8.72 6.96 10.34
N THR A 26 -8.31 7.74 11.33
CA THR A 26 -7.44 7.28 12.42
C THR A 26 -8.19 6.42 13.44
N SER A 27 -9.53 6.36 13.34
CA SER A 27 -10.43 5.75 14.33
C SER A 27 -10.45 6.49 15.67
N CYS A 28 -9.92 7.72 15.70
CA CYS A 28 -9.99 8.63 16.83
C CYS A 28 -10.71 9.89 16.34
N THR A 29 -11.96 10.09 16.77
CA THR A 29 -12.80 11.21 16.31
C THR A 29 -12.18 12.58 16.54
N ALA A 30 -11.45 12.75 17.65
CA ALA A 30 -10.73 13.98 17.95
C ALA A 30 -9.61 14.25 16.95
N LEU A 31 -8.81 13.22 16.59
CA LEU A 31 -7.76 13.35 15.57
C LEU A 31 -8.35 13.55 14.19
N ASP A 32 -9.37 12.78 13.82
CA ASP A 32 -10.03 12.90 12.53
C ASP A 32 -10.66 14.30 12.37
N SER A 33 -11.21 14.89 13.42
CA SER A 33 -11.71 16.27 13.38
C SER A 33 -10.61 17.30 13.14
N ILE A 34 -9.40 17.10 13.69
CA ILE A 34 -8.25 18.01 13.50
C ILE A 34 -7.66 17.83 12.10
N LEU A 35 -7.69 16.60 11.58
CA LEU A 35 -7.13 16.24 10.28
C LEU A 35 -8.17 16.30 9.14
N ASN A 36 -9.31 16.97 9.34
CA ASN A 36 -10.38 17.10 8.34
C ASN A 36 -10.87 15.76 7.75
N GLY A 37 -11.05 14.75 8.61
CA GLY A 37 -11.57 13.42 8.28
C GLY A 37 -10.57 12.28 8.42
N GLY A 38 -9.27 12.58 8.58
CA GLY A 38 -8.23 11.56 8.79
C GLY A 38 -6.92 11.90 8.09
N ILE A 39 -6.06 10.90 7.90
CA ILE A 39 -4.75 11.07 7.26
C ILE A 39 -4.94 11.25 5.74
N PRO A 40 -4.57 12.41 5.15
CA PRO A 40 -4.72 12.65 3.72
C PRO A 40 -3.81 11.75 2.88
N TYR A 41 -4.32 11.27 1.75
CA TYR A 41 -3.50 10.53 0.78
C TYR A 41 -2.44 11.43 0.15
N GLY A 42 -1.33 10.83 -0.30
CA GLY A 42 -0.21 11.56 -0.89
C GLY A 42 0.59 12.41 0.12
N SER A 43 0.39 12.17 1.42
CA SER A 43 1.10 12.85 2.49
C SER A 43 2.06 11.91 3.23
N VAL A 44 3.07 12.49 3.86
CA VAL A 44 3.93 11.82 4.83
C VAL A 44 3.61 12.41 6.20
N ILE A 45 3.18 11.56 7.13
CA ILE A 45 2.82 11.98 8.48
C ILE A 45 3.68 11.22 9.48
N SER A 46 4.28 11.96 10.42
CA SER A 46 4.95 11.40 11.58
C SER A 46 4.04 11.54 12.80
N LEU A 47 3.73 10.41 13.43
CA LEU A 47 3.10 10.38 14.75
C LEU A 47 4.19 10.12 15.78
N SER A 48 4.31 11.00 16.77
CA SER A 48 5.30 10.91 17.84
C SER A 48 4.64 11.17 19.19
N GLY A 49 5.07 10.44 20.21
CA GLY A 49 4.53 10.58 21.56
C GLY A 49 5.28 9.73 22.59
N PRO A 50 5.10 10.02 23.88
CA PRO A 50 5.76 9.28 24.96
C PRO A 50 5.32 7.81 25.04
N HIS A 51 4.12 7.51 24.53
CA HIS A 51 3.65 6.15 24.30
C HIS A 51 3.75 5.88 22.81
N ALA A 52 4.33 4.73 22.44
CA ALA A 52 4.47 4.34 21.05
C ALA A 52 3.10 4.41 20.35
N PRO A 53 2.94 5.19 19.27
CA PRO A 53 1.65 5.39 18.60
C PRO A 53 1.21 4.16 17.78
N THR A 54 1.82 3.00 18.03
CA THR A 54 1.63 1.74 17.30
C THR A 54 0.17 1.31 17.25
N ARG A 55 -0.60 1.55 18.32
CA ARG A 55 -2.05 1.29 18.30
C ARG A 55 -2.78 2.18 17.30
N THR A 56 -2.53 3.49 17.31
CA THR A 56 -3.12 4.42 16.34
C THR A 56 -2.71 4.06 14.92
N LEU A 57 -1.44 3.72 14.70
CA LEU A 57 -0.95 3.23 13.41
C LEU A 57 -1.65 1.94 12.99
N MET A 58 -1.90 1.00 13.91
CA MET A 58 -2.65 -0.23 13.64
C MET A 58 -4.10 0.07 13.21
N HIS A 59 -4.75 1.04 13.87
CA HIS A 59 -6.10 1.47 13.51
C HIS A 59 -6.16 2.13 12.12
N VAL A 60 -5.19 2.97 11.78
CA VAL A 60 -5.05 3.58 10.45
C VAL A 60 -4.81 2.48 9.40
N PHE A 61 -3.87 1.58 9.66
CA PHE A 61 -3.53 0.48 8.77
C PHE A 61 -4.73 -0.43 8.50
N ALA A 62 -5.44 -0.84 9.54
CA ALA A 62 -6.68 -1.62 9.42
C ALA A 62 -7.80 -0.85 8.70
N ALA A 63 -7.96 0.45 8.97
CA ALA A 63 -8.96 1.27 8.30
C ALA A 63 -8.70 1.35 6.79
N TYR A 64 -7.43 1.52 6.39
CA TYR A 64 -7.03 1.50 5.00
C TYR A 64 -7.25 0.14 4.35
N LEU A 65 -6.89 -0.95 5.02
CA LEU A 65 -7.14 -2.30 4.50
C LEU A 65 -8.63 -2.60 4.34
N VAL A 66 -9.52 -2.02 5.14
CA VAL A 66 -10.97 -2.23 5.03
C VAL A 66 -11.62 -1.30 3.98
N SER A 67 -10.98 -0.20 3.59
CA SER A 67 -11.62 0.84 2.78
C SER A 67 -11.92 0.42 1.34
N ASP A 68 -11.08 -0.42 0.74
CA ASP A 68 -11.28 -0.92 -0.62
C ASP A 68 -10.85 -2.40 -0.74
N SER A 69 -11.49 -3.11 -1.66
CA SER A 69 -11.16 -4.48 -2.04
C SER A 69 -9.84 -4.63 -2.79
N VAL A 70 -9.30 -3.57 -3.40
CA VAL A 70 -8.08 -3.62 -4.24
C VAL A 70 -6.85 -2.96 -3.62
N THR A 71 -6.97 -2.34 -2.45
CA THR A 71 -5.84 -1.67 -1.77
C THR A 71 -4.90 -2.67 -1.09
N GLU A 72 -3.60 -2.51 -1.30
CA GLU A 72 -2.55 -3.20 -0.54
C GLU A 72 -1.77 -2.19 0.32
N ALA A 73 -1.26 -2.64 1.47
CA ALA A 73 -0.52 -1.81 2.41
C ALA A 73 0.67 -2.57 3.00
N MET A 74 1.77 -1.86 3.28
CA MET A 74 2.97 -2.42 3.89
C MET A 74 3.23 -1.85 5.27
N TRP A 75 3.48 -2.72 6.24
CA TRP A 75 4.02 -2.40 7.55
C TRP A 75 5.51 -2.74 7.59
N ILE A 76 6.35 -1.75 7.85
CA ILE A 76 7.78 -1.91 8.08
C ILE A 76 7.99 -1.96 9.61
N ASP A 77 8.24 -3.16 10.12
CA ASP A 77 8.47 -3.44 11.53
C ASP A 77 9.95 -3.31 11.85
N THR A 78 10.32 -2.16 12.42
CA THR A 78 11.69 -1.89 12.88
C THR A 78 11.90 -2.33 14.32
N SER A 79 10.81 -2.40 15.11
CA SER A 79 10.89 -2.69 16.55
C SER A 79 10.64 -4.15 16.93
N GLY A 80 10.17 -4.97 15.99
CA GLY A 80 9.78 -6.35 16.26
C GLY A 80 8.46 -6.45 17.03
N ASN A 81 7.69 -5.37 17.12
CA ASN A 81 6.47 -5.29 17.92
C ASN A 81 5.20 -5.36 17.07
N PHE A 82 5.33 -5.64 15.76
CA PHE A 82 4.15 -5.90 14.96
C PHE A 82 3.41 -7.15 15.49
N ALA A 83 2.12 -6.97 15.78
CA ALA A 83 1.27 -8.03 16.32
C ALA A 83 0.11 -8.32 15.36
N GLY A 84 0.27 -9.35 14.53
CA GLY A 84 -0.76 -9.77 13.56
C GLY A 84 -2.11 -10.13 14.22
N GLY A 85 -2.08 -10.67 15.44
CA GLY A 85 -3.30 -10.89 16.24
C GLY A 85 -4.05 -9.60 16.55
N THR A 86 -3.34 -8.55 16.95
CA THR A 86 -3.93 -7.22 17.19
C THR A 86 -4.48 -6.61 15.91
N LEU A 87 -3.78 -6.75 14.78
CA LEU A 87 -4.30 -6.31 13.48
C LEU A 87 -5.62 -7.01 13.15
N LYS A 88 -5.66 -8.34 13.31
CA LYS A 88 -6.86 -9.15 13.10
C LYS A 88 -8.02 -8.67 13.98
N GLU A 89 -7.81 -8.50 15.28
CA GLU A 89 -8.84 -8.00 16.21
C GLU A 89 -9.39 -6.63 15.80
N VAL A 90 -8.51 -5.71 15.38
CA VAL A 90 -8.93 -4.37 14.93
C VAL A 90 -9.74 -4.45 13.63
N ILE A 91 -9.34 -5.32 12.69
CA ILE A 91 -10.10 -5.57 11.45
C ILE A 91 -11.45 -6.20 11.78
N GLU A 92 -11.52 -7.22 12.64
CA GLU A 92 -12.77 -7.85 13.07
C GLU A 92 -13.72 -6.81 13.66
N ALA A 93 -13.24 -5.96 14.57
CA ALA A 93 -14.06 -4.91 15.16
C ALA A 93 -14.62 -3.91 14.12
N LYS A 94 -13.84 -3.60 13.07
CA LYS A 94 -14.28 -2.74 11.96
C LYS A 94 -15.28 -3.44 11.03
N LEU A 95 -15.07 -4.73 10.77
CA LEU A 95 -15.93 -5.53 9.90
C LEU A 95 -17.22 -5.99 10.58
N GLN A 96 -17.30 -6.02 11.91
CA GLN A 96 -18.57 -6.27 12.62
C GLN A 96 -19.67 -5.27 12.22
N GLN A 97 -19.29 -4.09 11.73
CA GLN A 97 -20.21 -3.09 11.17
C GLN A 97 -20.58 -3.35 9.70
N GLN A 98 -19.96 -4.33 9.04
CA GLN A 98 -20.05 -4.62 7.60
C GLN A 98 -20.22 -6.13 7.34
N GLN A 99 -21.46 -6.58 7.20
CA GLN A 99 -21.87 -8.01 7.15
C GLN A 99 -21.31 -8.91 6.02
N ARG A 100 -20.40 -8.43 5.14
CA ARG A 100 -20.10 -9.11 3.86
C ARG A 100 -18.63 -9.28 3.49
N VAL A 101 -17.68 -8.91 4.35
CA VAL A 101 -16.24 -9.00 4.01
C VAL A 101 -15.57 -10.13 4.79
N ASP A 102 -14.93 -11.04 4.06
CA ASP A 102 -14.08 -12.09 4.63
C ASP A 102 -12.79 -11.47 5.17
N ILE A 103 -12.52 -11.68 6.46
CA ILE A 103 -11.33 -11.14 7.12
C ILE A 103 -10.02 -11.61 6.49
N ASN A 104 -9.96 -12.85 6.01
CA ASN A 104 -8.72 -13.37 5.44
C ASN A 104 -8.38 -12.61 4.16
N LYS A 105 -9.38 -12.28 3.35
CA LYS A 105 -9.21 -11.43 2.16
C LYS A 105 -8.74 -10.01 2.51
N VAL A 106 -9.04 -9.52 3.71
CA VAL A 106 -8.53 -8.22 4.17
C VAL A 106 -7.09 -8.34 4.62
N LEU A 107 -6.75 -9.40 5.35
CA LEU A 107 -5.39 -9.67 5.82
C LEU A 107 -4.42 -9.99 4.67
N ASP A 108 -4.88 -10.64 3.60
CA ASP A 108 -4.07 -10.96 2.41
C ASP A 108 -3.52 -9.69 1.70
N LYS A 109 -4.11 -8.52 2.01
CA LYS A 109 -3.68 -7.22 1.47
C LYS A 109 -2.60 -6.55 2.32
N ALA A 110 -2.31 -7.10 3.50
CA ALA A 110 -1.29 -6.60 4.40
C ALA A 110 0.05 -7.29 4.13
N GLN A 111 1.07 -6.49 3.80
CA GLN A 111 2.45 -6.92 3.72
C GLN A 111 3.19 -6.47 4.98
N VAL A 112 4.10 -7.30 5.49
CA VAL A 112 4.87 -6.98 6.69
C VAL A 112 6.34 -7.31 6.42
N GLY A 113 7.19 -6.28 6.48
CA GLY A 113 8.63 -6.41 6.30
C GLY A 113 9.33 -6.07 7.61
N ARG A 114 10.27 -6.92 8.04
CA ARG A 114 11.10 -6.64 9.22
C ARG A 114 12.45 -6.09 8.77
N VAL A 115 12.85 -4.95 9.33
CA VAL A 115 14.11 -4.28 8.99
C VAL A 115 14.85 -3.90 10.27
N PHE A 116 16.18 -3.82 10.20
CA PHE A 116 17.03 -3.62 11.38
C PHE A 116 17.79 -2.29 11.38
N ASP A 117 17.89 -1.63 10.23
CA ASP A 117 18.60 -0.37 10.04
C ASP A 117 17.94 0.49 8.95
N LEU A 118 18.48 1.69 8.74
CA LEU A 118 17.97 2.63 7.74
C LEU A 118 18.13 2.09 6.32
N THR A 119 19.21 1.36 6.05
CA THR A 119 19.44 0.72 4.75
C THR A 119 18.31 -0.24 4.41
N GLY A 120 17.88 -1.07 5.36
CA GLY A 120 16.73 -1.96 5.18
C GLY A 120 15.42 -1.22 4.92
N ILE A 121 15.18 -0.07 5.57
CA ILE A 121 14.01 0.78 5.27
C ILE A 121 14.09 1.31 3.83
N GLU A 122 15.23 1.88 3.44
CA GLU A 122 15.43 2.43 2.10
C GLU A 122 15.28 1.37 1.00
N GLU A 123 15.81 0.16 1.22
CA GLU A 123 15.67 -0.97 0.31
C GLU A 123 14.22 -1.40 0.17
N THR A 124 13.50 -1.54 1.28
CA THR A 124 12.08 -1.92 1.28
C THR A 124 11.23 -0.89 0.52
N VAL A 125 11.43 0.40 0.78
CA VAL A 125 10.70 1.47 0.08
C VAL A 125 11.05 1.48 -1.41
N ARG A 126 12.32 1.26 -1.77
CA ARG A 126 12.77 1.19 -3.16
C ARG A 126 12.14 0.01 -3.91
N GLU A 127 12.02 -1.15 -3.26
CA GLU A 127 11.37 -2.32 -3.85
C GLU A 127 9.90 -2.03 -4.19
N ILE A 128 9.17 -1.42 -3.24
CA ILE A 128 7.77 -1.01 -3.45
C ILE A 128 7.65 -0.02 -4.62
N LEU A 129 8.57 0.94 -4.75
CA LEU A 129 8.58 1.89 -5.86
C LEU A 129 8.80 1.19 -7.20
N VAL A 130 9.75 0.27 -7.28
CA VAL A 130 10.02 -0.49 -8.52
C VAL A 130 8.83 -1.36 -8.92
N GLU A 131 8.17 -2.00 -7.96
CA GLU A 131 6.94 -2.75 -8.22
C GLU A 131 5.80 -1.85 -8.71
N HIS A 132 5.67 -0.66 -8.12
CA HIS A 132 4.67 0.32 -8.54
C HIS A 132 4.88 0.78 -9.98
N GLU A 133 6.13 1.05 -10.37
CA GLU A 133 6.49 1.44 -11.74
C GLU A 133 6.21 0.33 -12.76
N LYS A 134 6.54 -0.93 -12.42
CA LYS A 134 6.24 -2.09 -13.27
C LYS A 134 4.74 -2.25 -13.49
N ASN A 135 3.94 -2.07 -12.44
CA ASN A 135 2.48 -2.19 -12.51
C ASN A 135 1.86 -1.06 -13.35
N GLN A 136 2.37 0.17 -13.25
CA GLN A 136 1.92 1.28 -14.11
C GLN A 136 2.37 1.13 -15.58
N GLY A 137 3.56 0.55 -15.80
CA GLY A 137 4.07 0.25 -17.14
C GLY A 137 3.23 -0.80 -17.88
N ALA A 138 2.83 -1.86 -17.16
CA ALA A 138 1.93 -2.89 -17.69
C ALA A 138 0.52 -2.34 -17.98
N GLU A 139 0.03 -1.38 -17.21
CA GLU A 139 -1.27 -0.73 -17.43
C GLU A 139 -1.32 0.13 -18.72
N ARG A 140 -0.15 0.54 -19.24
CA ARG A 140 -0.04 1.31 -20.49
C ARG A 140 0.08 0.48 -21.76
N VAL A 141 0.23 -0.83 -21.67
CA VAL A 141 0.19 -1.74 -22.82
C VAL A 141 -1.26 -2.11 -23.10
N VAL A 142 -2.04 -1.15 -23.59
CA VAL A 142 -3.31 -1.44 -24.27
C VAL A 142 -2.96 -1.75 -25.72
N GLU A 143 -3.37 -2.92 -26.16
CA GLU A 143 -3.22 -3.50 -27.51
C GLU A 143 -3.57 -2.48 -28.60
N ASP A 144 -2.57 -2.01 -29.34
CA ASP A 144 -2.79 -1.58 -30.71
C ASP A 144 -2.76 -2.84 -31.58
N SER A 145 -3.93 -3.18 -32.12
CA SER A 145 -4.12 -4.27 -33.06
C SER A 145 -3.15 -4.14 -34.24
N GLN A 146 -2.14 -5.00 -34.29
CA GLN A 146 -1.57 -5.48 -35.53
C GLN A 146 -1.75 -6.99 -35.57
N ALA A 147 -2.87 -7.39 -36.19
CA ALA A 147 -3.00 -8.73 -36.74
C ALA A 147 -2.02 -8.84 -37.90
N GLU A 148 -0.83 -9.38 -37.62
CA GLU A 148 -0.02 -10.02 -38.64
C GLU A 148 -0.22 -11.52 -38.47
N ASP A 149 -0.68 -12.15 -39.56
CA ASP A 149 -1.01 -13.56 -39.68
C ASP A 149 0.15 -14.44 -39.15
N MET A 150 -0.06 -15.06 -37.99
CA MET A 150 0.69 -16.24 -37.60
C MET A 150 -0.19 -17.46 -37.83
N GLU A 151 0.18 -18.23 -38.85
CA GLU A 151 -0.34 -19.57 -39.10
C GLU A 151 -0.20 -20.40 -37.81
N VAL A 152 -1.34 -20.82 -37.25
CA VAL A 152 -1.40 -21.69 -36.08
C VAL A 152 -1.29 -23.13 -36.57
N GLU A 153 -0.17 -23.79 -36.30
CA GLU A 153 -0.11 -25.25 -36.37
C GLU A 153 -1.07 -25.84 -35.33
N GLU A 154 -2.09 -26.56 -35.82
CA GLU A 154 -3.02 -27.34 -35.01
C GLU A 154 -2.26 -28.43 -34.22
N GLN A 155 -2.21 -28.29 -32.90
CA GLN A 155 -2.10 -29.46 -32.02
C GLN A 155 -3.37 -29.58 -31.19
N ASN A 156 -4.14 -30.60 -31.56
CA ASN A 156 -5.32 -31.08 -30.87
C ASN A 156 -5.01 -31.46 -29.42
N GLY A 157 -5.78 -30.89 -28.49
CA GLY A 157 -5.81 -31.29 -27.08
C GLY A 157 -7.01 -30.68 -26.36
N GLU A 158 -8.10 -31.45 -26.33
CA GLU A 158 -9.28 -31.42 -25.43
C GLU A 158 -9.84 -30.08 -24.92
N ILE A 159 -11.09 -29.84 -25.32
CA ILE A 159 -11.96 -28.73 -24.92
C ILE A 159 -12.63 -29.09 -23.59
N ASP A 160 -12.29 -28.37 -22.52
CA ASP A 160 -13.17 -28.19 -21.36
C ASP A 160 -13.74 -26.76 -21.38
N HIS A 161 -15.06 -26.69 -21.57
CA HIS A 161 -15.86 -25.49 -21.47
C HIS A 161 -16.06 -25.11 -20.00
N GLU A 162 -15.31 -24.14 -19.47
CA GLU A 162 -15.72 -23.37 -18.29
C GLU A 162 -15.36 -21.89 -18.41
N GLY A 163 -16.24 -21.07 -17.83
CA GLY A 163 -16.43 -19.67 -18.16
C GLY A 163 -15.28 -18.72 -17.82
N ALA A 164 -15.39 -17.53 -18.40
CA ALA A 164 -14.56 -16.35 -18.19
C ALA A 164 -13.88 -16.30 -16.80
N ASN A 165 -12.55 -16.34 -16.81
CA ASN A 165 -11.68 -16.32 -15.64
C ASN A 165 -11.94 -15.06 -14.77
N PRO A 166 -12.51 -15.20 -13.55
CA PRO A 166 -12.76 -14.08 -12.65
C PRO A 166 -11.49 -13.61 -11.88
N TYR A 167 -10.32 -14.19 -12.16
CA TYR A 167 -9.07 -13.93 -11.41
C TYR A 167 -8.16 -12.84 -11.98
N SER A 168 -8.51 -12.14 -13.06
CA SER A 168 -7.74 -10.96 -13.50
C SER A 168 -8.07 -9.69 -12.70
N ARG A 169 -8.25 -9.80 -11.37
CA ARG A 169 -8.26 -8.61 -10.51
C ARG A 169 -6.84 -8.05 -10.46
N ARG A 170 -6.61 -7.01 -11.27
CA ARG A 170 -5.38 -6.22 -11.31
C ARG A 170 -5.02 -5.76 -9.89
N LYS A 171 -3.89 -6.25 -9.37
CA LYS A 171 -3.33 -5.73 -8.11
C LYS A 171 -2.91 -4.28 -8.31
N THR A 172 -3.37 -3.38 -7.45
CA THR A 172 -3.09 -1.94 -7.59
C THR A 172 -1.78 -1.49 -6.93
N GLY A 173 -1.01 -2.45 -6.40
CA GLY A 173 0.22 -2.26 -5.65
C GLY A 173 0.01 -1.67 -4.25
N VAL A 174 1.06 -1.68 -3.44
CA VAL A 174 1.07 -1.04 -2.12
C VAL A 174 0.90 0.48 -2.28
N ARG A 175 -0.08 1.07 -1.59
CA ARG A 175 -0.29 2.55 -1.59
C ARG A 175 -0.34 3.19 -0.20
N LEU A 176 -0.16 2.40 0.84
CA LEU A 176 0.11 2.86 2.21
C LEU A 176 1.35 2.14 2.73
N ILE A 177 2.31 2.91 3.23
CA ILE A 177 3.50 2.40 3.92
C ILE A 177 3.45 2.95 5.35
N VAL A 178 3.52 2.06 6.33
CA VAL A 178 3.62 2.40 7.75
C VAL A 178 4.99 1.95 8.23
N VAL A 179 5.76 2.87 8.82
CA VAL A 179 6.98 2.54 9.56
C VAL A 179 6.66 2.72 11.04
N ASP A 180 6.80 1.66 11.84
CA ASP A 180 6.37 1.66 13.25
C ASP A 180 7.17 2.67 14.11
N THR A 181 8.47 2.75 13.89
CA THR A 181 9.38 3.73 14.47
C THR A 181 10.63 3.87 13.60
N ILE A 182 11.27 5.03 13.65
CA ILE A 182 12.61 5.22 13.03
C ILE A 182 13.71 5.23 14.11
N THR A 183 13.34 5.35 15.38
CA THR A 183 14.28 5.57 16.48
C THR A 183 15.27 4.42 16.66
N GLN A 184 14.81 3.17 16.54
CA GLN A 184 15.67 2.00 16.70
C GLN A 184 16.74 1.87 15.59
N PRO A 185 16.38 1.96 14.29
CA PRO A 185 17.36 2.06 13.21
C PRO A 185 18.39 3.19 13.40
N TYR A 186 17.93 4.38 13.83
CA TYR A 186 18.82 5.51 14.11
C TYR A 186 19.78 5.26 15.27
N ALA A 187 19.31 4.64 16.37
CA ALA A 187 20.14 4.31 17.52
C ALA A 187 21.30 3.38 17.14
N SER A 188 21.05 2.42 16.23
CA SER A 188 22.08 1.52 15.71
C SER A 188 23.23 2.28 15.01
N MET A 189 22.91 3.34 14.25
CA MET A 189 23.93 4.17 13.59
C MET A 189 24.76 4.99 14.57
N VAL A 190 24.12 5.60 15.57
CA VAL A 190 24.83 6.39 16.59
C VAL A 190 25.84 5.53 17.34
N ASN A 191 25.46 4.28 17.68
CA ASN A 191 26.36 3.35 18.35
C ASN A 191 27.53 2.89 17.47
N LYS A 192 27.31 2.67 16.16
CA LYS A 192 28.39 2.34 15.21
C LYS A 192 29.40 3.47 15.09
N ASN A 193 28.93 4.72 14.96
CA ASN A 193 29.82 5.89 14.82
C ASN A 193 30.64 6.18 16.09
N GLN A 194 30.14 5.82 17.28
CA GLN A 194 30.93 5.94 18.52
C GLN A 194 32.05 4.90 18.62
N LEU A 195 31.90 3.74 17.97
CA LEU A 195 32.90 2.67 17.98
C LEU A 195 34.00 2.89 16.93
N GLU A 196 33.71 3.56 15.81
CA GLU A 196 34.70 3.88 14.76
C GLU A 196 35.49 5.17 15.03
N GLY A 197 35.11 5.94 16.05
CA GLY A 197 35.77 7.16 16.48
C GLY A 197 36.78 7.01 17.63
N LEU A 198 37.10 5.78 18.04
CA LEU A 198 38.09 5.41 19.06
C LEU A 198 39.18 4.52 18.44
#